data_AF-A0AAJ6UKI8-F1
#
_entry.id   AF-A0AAJ6UKI8-F1
#
_cell.length_a   1.000
_cell.length_b   1.000
_cell.length_c   1.000
_cell.angle_alpha   90.00
_cell.angle_beta   90.00
_cell.angle_gamma   90.00
#
_symmetry.space_group_name_H-M   'P 1'
#
loop_
_entity.id
_entity.type
_entity.pdbx_description
1 polymer ?
#
loop_
_entity_poly.entity_id
_entity_poly.type
_entity_poly.pdbx_seq_one_letter_code
_entity_poly.pdbx_strand_id
1 'polypeptide(L)'
;MGACKAPISNLLLPSPPSSPPTPNQNATTRRLLLFSLPLLTTATTTNNLPLSTTGAKIASANSRIQLNSCWALAESYDPVSQAEKEASASISRRVSEAVELLEKGRELQAQGDFNEALLYFTLMVENYKDFAFSDYGRVGRALSLYEVGNREEAIAEMEDVSISLKGYPEIHAALAAALYVDKHALLLAENQFSIATMLDPHYTDLSYVKETKHWPPSLVSSLQQFITLS
;
A
#
# COMPACT_ATOMS: atom_id res chain seq x y z
N MET A 1 -11.80 -39.73 -69.12
CA MET A 1 -11.33 -38.71 -70.08
C MET A 1 -12.40 -37.63 -70.19
N GLY A 2 -12.08 -36.40 -69.81
CA GLY A 2 -13.02 -35.28 -69.85
C GLY A 2 -12.43 -34.07 -69.13
N ALA A 3 -11.77 -33.20 -69.88
CA ALA A 3 -11.16 -31.97 -69.41
C ALA A 3 -12.13 -30.79 -69.59
N CYS A 4 -12.24 -29.92 -68.58
CA CYS A 4 -12.80 -28.57 -68.70
C CYS A 4 -11.92 -27.57 -67.95
N LYS A 5 -11.78 -26.38 -68.52
CA LYS A 5 -10.76 -25.34 -68.33
C LYS A 5 -11.15 -24.24 -67.30
N ALA A 6 -10.11 -23.71 -66.63
CA ALA A 6 -9.82 -22.28 -66.26
C ALA A 6 -10.77 -21.51 -65.29
N PRO A 7 -10.34 -20.41 -64.61
CA PRO A 7 -9.14 -19.58 -64.86
C PRO A 7 -8.26 -19.19 -63.65
N ILE A 8 -7.10 -18.64 -64.04
CA ILE A 8 -6.07 -17.96 -63.26
C ILE A 8 -6.56 -16.55 -62.89
N SER A 9 -6.33 -16.12 -61.64
CA SER A 9 -6.09 -14.72 -61.30
C SER A 9 -4.94 -14.64 -60.29
N ASN A 10 -3.93 -13.87 -60.70
CA ASN A 10 -2.76 -13.48 -59.93
C ASN A 10 -3.16 -12.80 -58.61
N LEU A 11 -2.28 -12.85 -57.61
CA LEU A 11 -1.71 -11.66 -56.93
C LEU A 11 -0.90 -12.08 -55.70
N LEU A 12 0.38 -11.72 -55.75
CA LEU A 12 1.31 -11.36 -54.67
C LEU A 12 1.23 -12.10 -53.32
N LEU A 13 2.33 -12.81 -52.99
CA LEU A 13 2.82 -12.92 -51.61
C LEU A 13 3.15 -11.52 -51.05
N PRO A 14 2.84 -11.27 -49.76
CA PRO A 14 3.75 -10.52 -48.90
C PRO A 14 4.20 -11.34 -47.68
N SER A 15 5.52 -11.38 -47.54
CA SER A 15 6.43 -11.53 -46.39
C SER A 15 5.90 -11.88 -44.98
N PRO A 16 6.64 -12.73 -44.23
CA PRO A 16 6.38 -12.93 -42.80
C PRO A 16 6.74 -11.70 -41.96
N PRO A 17 6.08 -11.48 -40.80
CA PRO A 17 6.42 -10.38 -39.92
C PRO A 17 7.82 -10.56 -39.30
N SER A 18 8.57 -9.46 -39.30
CA SER A 18 9.89 -9.31 -38.72
C SER A 18 9.92 -9.60 -37.22
N SER A 19 10.90 -10.40 -36.81
CA SER A 19 11.34 -10.62 -35.43
C SER A 19 11.66 -9.31 -34.68
N PRO A 20 11.43 -9.25 -33.35
CA PRO A 20 11.64 -8.06 -32.55
C PRO A 20 13.13 -7.73 -32.39
N PRO A 21 13.52 -6.44 -32.40
CA PRO A 21 14.88 -6.04 -32.08
C PRO A 21 15.17 -6.18 -30.58
N THR A 22 16.37 -6.65 -30.30
CA THR A 22 17.01 -6.84 -29.00
C THR A 22 17.16 -5.54 -28.19
N PRO A 23 17.28 -5.67 -26.85
CA PRO A 23 17.17 -4.54 -25.93
C PRO A 23 18.38 -3.61 -25.99
N ASN A 24 18.09 -2.32 -26.08
CA ASN A 24 19.07 -1.24 -26.09
C ASN A 24 19.70 -1.10 -24.69
N GLN A 25 21.01 -1.34 -24.59
CA GLN A 25 21.80 -1.19 -23.38
C GLN A 25 22.14 0.29 -23.14
N ASN A 26 21.21 1.03 -22.56
CA ASN A 26 21.54 2.30 -21.91
C ASN A 26 21.60 2.06 -20.40
N ALA A 27 22.80 1.70 -19.95
CA ALA A 27 23.17 1.63 -18.55
C ALA A 27 23.14 3.04 -17.95
N THR A 28 21.99 3.45 -17.41
CA THR A 28 21.93 4.59 -16.49
C THR A 28 22.38 4.09 -15.13
N THR A 29 23.62 4.43 -14.80
CA THR A 29 24.31 4.25 -13.54
C THR A 29 23.38 4.46 -12.34
N ARG A 30 22.88 3.35 -11.75
CA ARG A 30 22.39 3.36 -10.36
C ARG A 30 23.60 3.66 -9.48
N ARG A 31 23.76 4.92 -9.08
CA ARG A 31 24.60 5.25 -7.91
C ARG A 31 23.95 4.57 -6.71
N LEU A 32 24.48 3.41 -6.33
CA LEU A 32 24.35 2.87 -4.99
C LEU A 32 25.00 3.89 -4.05
N LEU A 33 24.17 4.75 -3.43
CA LEU A 33 24.58 5.47 -2.25
C LEU A 33 24.67 4.44 -1.13
N LEU A 34 25.87 3.90 -0.94
CA LEU A 34 26.23 3.20 0.28
C LEU A 34 26.17 4.24 1.41
N PHE A 35 25.06 4.26 2.15
CA PHE A 35 25.03 4.91 3.45
C PHE A 35 25.95 4.11 4.38
N SER A 36 27.18 4.58 4.53
CA SER A 36 28.06 4.17 5.62
C SER A 36 27.46 4.71 6.92
N LEU A 37 26.76 3.86 7.67
CA LEU A 37 26.47 4.10 9.07
C LEU A 37 27.82 4.18 9.82
N PRO A 38 28.14 5.25 10.55
CA PRO A 38 29.19 5.16 11.55
C PRO A 38 28.70 4.23 12.66
N LEU A 39 29.35 3.07 12.76
CA LEU A 39 29.25 2.15 13.87
C LEU A 39 29.77 2.89 15.12
N LEU A 40 28.89 3.50 15.92
CA LEU A 40 29.28 4.05 17.21
C LEU A 40 29.32 2.90 18.22
N THR A 41 30.47 2.23 18.24
CA THR A 41 30.84 1.29 19.30
C THR A 41 30.97 2.03 20.62
N THR A 42 30.26 1.52 21.61
CA THR A 42 30.32 1.84 23.03
C THR A 42 31.74 2.03 23.56
N ALA A 43 31.98 3.15 24.24
CA ALA A 43 33.08 3.28 25.20
C ALA A 43 32.53 3.95 26.46
N THR A 44 32.07 3.11 27.40
CA THR A 44 31.93 3.45 28.81
C THR A 44 33.29 3.90 29.32
N THR A 45 33.52 5.21 29.35
CA THR A 45 34.71 5.78 29.97
C THR A 45 34.28 6.39 31.31
N THR A 46 34.55 5.63 32.36
CA THR A 46 34.61 6.12 33.74
C THR A 46 35.60 7.27 33.80
N ASN A 47 35.11 8.51 33.94
CA ASN A 47 35.95 9.67 34.23
C ASN A 47 36.45 9.58 35.68
N ASN A 48 37.53 8.82 35.88
CA ASN A 48 38.39 8.98 37.04
C ASN A 48 39.31 10.17 36.79
N LEU A 49 39.12 11.19 37.62
CA LEU A 49 39.94 12.38 37.78
C LEU A 49 41.39 12.01 38.17
N PRO A 50 42.43 12.49 37.48
CA PRO A 50 43.74 12.64 38.09
C PRO A 50 43.93 14.10 38.51
N LEU A 51 43.90 14.30 39.83
CA LEU A 51 44.38 15.48 40.51
C LEU A 51 45.91 15.59 40.31
N SER A 52 46.35 16.39 39.35
CA SER A 52 47.76 16.81 39.27
C SER A 52 47.89 18.21 39.85
N THR A 53 48.37 18.25 41.10
CA THR A 53 48.84 19.46 41.76
C THR A 53 50.06 20.00 41.00
N THR A 54 49.93 21.18 40.41
CA THR A 54 51.10 21.99 40.07
C THR A 54 50.77 23.40 40.53
N GLY A 55 51.51 23.85 41.53
CA GLY A 55 51.28 25.13 42.20
C GLY A 55 51.43 26.30 41.23
N ALA A 56 50.31 26.87 40.84
CA ALA A 56 50.24 28.23 40.33
C ALA A 56 49.49 29.06 41.38
N LYS A 57 50.18 30.03 41.97
CA LYS A 57 49.59 31.06 42.82
C LYS A 57 48.55 31.84 41.99
N ILE A 58 47.27 31.54 42.19
CA ILE A 58 46.20 32.40 41.71
C ILE A 58 46.02 33.48 42.78
N ALA A 59 46.45 34.68 42.43
CA ALA A 59 46.04 35.89 43.13
C ALA A 59 44.51 35.94 43.12
N SER A 60 43.93 36.13 44.31
CA SER A 60 42.51 36.33 44.52
C SER A 60 41.99 37.49 43.66
N ALA A 61 41.43 37.18 42.50
CA ALA A 61 40.47 38.02 41.82
C ALA A 61 39.18 37.21 41.73
N ASN A 62 38.11 37.75 42.32
CA ASN A 62 36.77 37.19 42.31
C ASN A 62 36.27 36.99 40.87
N SER A 63 36.57 35.87 40.23
CA SER A 63 35.87 35.43 39.04
C SER A 63 34.99 34.24 39.41
N ARG A 64 33.73 34.56 39.72
CA ARG A 64 32.61 33.60 39.64
C ARG A 64 32.69 32.96 38.24
N ILE A 65 33.17 31.73 38.13
CA ILE A 65 33.01 30.95 36.91
C ILE A 65 31.50 30.77 36.73
N GLN A 66 30.96 31.44 35.72
CA GLN A 66 29.54 31.51 35.42
C GLN A 66 29.10 30.17 34.81
N LEU A 67 28.96 29.14 35.64
CA LEU A 67 28.45 27.81 35.31
C LEU A 67 26.99 27.82 34.78
N ASN A 68 26.35 28.99 34.78
CA ASN A 68 24.96 29.18 34.37
C ASN A 68 24.79 29.21 32.84
N SER A 69 25.85 29.45 32.07
CA SER A 69 25.75 29.65 30.62
C SER A 69 25.58 28.35 29.83
N CYS A 70 26.22 27.25 30.25
CA CYS A 70 26.12 25.97 29.55
C CYS A 70 24.75 25.30 29.72
N TRP A 71 24.13 25.43 30.90
CA TRP A 71 22.78 24.90 31.14
C TRP A 71 21.69 25.76 30.49
N ALA A 72 21.86 27.08 30.45
CA ALA A 72 20.91 27.97 29.76
C ALA A 72 20.88 27.77 28.23
N LEU A 73 22.00 27.42 27.60
CA LEU A 73 22.04 27.09 26.18
C LEU A 73 21.39 25.73 25.88
N ALA A 74 21.51 24.76 26.81
CA ALA A 74 20.83 23.47 26.70
C ALA A 74 19.31 23.58 26.87
N GLU A 75 18.81 24.49 27.72
CA GLU A 75 17.36 24.80 27.82
C GLU A 75 16.80 25.50 26.57
N SER A 76 17.64 26.24 25.82
CA SER A 76 17.23 26.95 24.60
C SER A 76 17.32 26.14 23.32
N TYR A 77 17.90 24.93 23.39
CA TYR A 77 18.09 24.08 22.22
C TYR A 77 16.83 23.27 21.94
N ASP A 78 16.12 23.65 20.87
CA ASP A 78 15.03 22.88 20.31
C ASP A 78 15.56 22.02 19.16
N PRO A 79 15.56 20.68 19.27
CA PRO A 79 16.06 19.81 18.21
C PRO A 79 15.20 19.85 16.94
N VAL A 80 14.00 20.43 16.99
CA VAL A 80 13.08 20.52 15.85
C VAL A 80 12.72 21.99 15.60
N SER A 81 13.01 22.48 14.41
CA SER A 81 12.66 23.85 14.02
C SER A 81 11.14 24.05 13.94
N GLN A 82 10.70 25.30 14.08
CA GLN A 82 9.28 25.64 13.95
C GLN A 82 8.69 25.22 12.59
N ALA A 83 9.46 25.34 11.51
CA ALA A 83 9.05 24.90 10.17
C ALA A 83 8.82 23.38 10.09
N GLU A 84 9.69 22.58 10.73
CA GLU A 84 9.52 21.13 10.81
C GLU A 84 8.29 20.75 11.65
N LYS A 85 8.01 21.48 12.73
CA LYS A 85 6.79 21.29 13.53
C LYS A 85 5.53 21.58 12.73
N GLU A 86 5.51 22.67 11.96
CA GLU A 86 4.38 23.04 11.10
C GLU A 86 4.18 22.02 9.96
N ALA A 87 5.26 21.56 9.34
CA ALA A 87 5.20 20.49 8.34
C ALA A 87 4.65 19.19 8.93
N SER A 88 5.13 18.80 10.11
CA SER A 88 4.63 17.63 10.84
C SER A 88 3.13 17.78 11.16
N ALA A 89 2.70 18.93 11.68
CA ALA A 89 1.30 19.19 12.01
C ALA A 89 0.40 19.14 10.76
N SER A 90 0.88 19.65 9.62
CA SER A 90 0.17 19.56 8.33
C SER A 90 -0.02 18.12 7.87
N ILE A 91 1.03 17.30 7.95
CA ILE A 91 0.94 15.87 7.59
C ILE A 91 0.01 15.13 8.55
N SER A 92 0.15 15.35 9.86
CA SER A 92 -0.72 14.75 10.87
C SER A 92 -2.19 15.07 10.61
N ARG A 93 -2.53 16.32 10.27
CA ARG A 93 -3.89 16.71 9.89
C ARG A 93 -4.39 15.93 8.67
N ARG A 94 -3.59 15.87 7.59
CA ARG A 94 -3.96 15.10 6.38
C ARG A 94 -4.18 13.62 6.67
N VAL A 95 -3.33 13.02 7.49
CA VAL A 95 -3.47 11.61 7.90
C VAL A 95 -4.76 11.42 8.69
N SER A 96 -5.07 12.30 9.65
CA SER A 96 -6.31 12.24 10.43
C SER A 96 -7.55 12.35 9.54
N GLU A 97 -7.57 13.29 8.59
CA GLU A 97 -8.68 13.43 7.64
C GLU A 97 -8.88 12.17 6.78
N ALA A 98 -7.78 11.61 6.26
CA ALA A 98 -7.84 10.40 5.44
C ALA A 98 -8.33 9.17 6.24
N VAL A 99 -7.91 9.04 7.49
CA VAL A 99 -8.38 7.97 8.40
C VAL A 99 -9.85 8.17 8.75
N GLU A 100 -10.31 9.40 8.94
CA GLU A 100 -11.72 9.69 9.19
C GLU A 100 -12.60 9.26 8.01
N LEU A 101 -12.19 9.56 6.77
CA LEU A 101 -12.90 9.12 5.57
C LEU A 101 -12.94 7.59 5.46
N LEU A 102 -11.82 6.91 5.75
CA LEU A 102 -11.75 5.45 5.74
C LEU A 102 -12.71 4.83 6.76
N GLU A 103 -12.71 5.36 7.99
CA GLU A 103 -13.57 4.85 9.07
C GLU A 103 -15.05 5.10 8.76
N LYS A 104 -15.40 6.28 8.23
CA LYS A 104 -16.78 6.57 7.78
C LYS A 104 -17.26 5.56 6.74
N GLY A 105 -16.43 5.27 5.73
CA GLY A 105 -16.74 4.28 4.70
C GLY A 105 -17.00 2.90 5.29
N ARG A 106 -16.16 2.46 6.26
CA ARG A 106 -16.33 1.17 6.94
C ARG A 106 -17.56 1.12 7.84
N GLU A 107 -17.88 2.21 8.52
CA GLU A 107 -19.09 2.31 9.34
C GLU A 107 -20.35 2.17 8.47
N LEU A 108 -20.39 2.89 7.33
CA LEU A 108 -21.50 2.80 6.38
C LEU A 108 -21.59 1.41 5.74
N GLN A 109 -20.46 0.79 5.43
CA GLN A 109 -20.40 -0.60 4.96
C GLN A 109 -21.01 -1.56 6.00
N ALA A 110 -20.70 -1.39 7.29
CA ALA A 110 -21.27 -2.19 8.37
C ALA A 110 -22.78 -1.95 8.57
N GLN A 111 -23.25 -0.74 8.28
CA GLN A 111 -24.68 -0.40 8.26
C GLN A 111 -25.42 -0.93 7.01
N GLY A 112 -24.67 -1.35 5.98
CA GLY A 112 -25.20 -1.79 4.70
C GLY A 112 -25.51 -0.66 3.72
N ASP A 113 -25.06 0.57 3.98
CA ASP A 113 -25.21 1.70 3.07
C ASP A 113 -24.00 1.80 2.12
N PHE A 114 -23.98 0.92 1.13
CA PHE A 114 -22.88 0.82 0.19
C PHE A 114 -22.80 2.00 -0.80
N ASN A 115 -23.89 2.74 -1.02
CA ASN A 115 -23.88 3.91 -1.88
C ASN A 115 -23.11 5.06 -1.22
N GLU A 116 -23.41 5.35 0.05
CA GLU A 116 -22.67 6.37 0.79
C GLU A 116 -21.24 5.90 1.11
N ALA A 117 -21.05 4.61 1.45
CA ALA A 117 -19.71 4.06 1.67
C ALA A 117 -18.82 4.24 0.43
N LEU A 118 -19.36 4.00 -0.77
CA LEU A 118 -18.67 4.23 -2.05
C LEU A 118 -18.18 5.69 -2.16
N LEU A 119 -18.99 6.68 -1.79
CA LEU A 119 -18.60 8.09 -1.85
C LEU A 119 -17.39 8.37 -0.94
N TYR A 120 -17.42 7.93 0.32
CA TYR A 120 -16.32 8.17 1.27
C TYR A 120 -15.02 7.47 0.85
N PHE A 121 -15.10 6.22 0.38
CA PHE A 121 -13.92 5.53 -0.14
C PHE A 121 -13.37 6.20 -1.40
N THR A 122 -14.24 6.68 -2.30
CA THR A 122 -13.82 7.44 -3.50
C THR A 122 -13.09 8.72 -3.11
N LEU A 123 -13.67 9.52 -2.21
CA LEU A 123 -13.07 10.75 -1.69
C LEU A 123 -11.69 10.49 -1.07
N MET A 124 -11.56 9.42 -0.28
CA MET A 124 -10.29 9.03 0.32
C MET A 124 -9.24 8.71 -0.76
N VAL A 125 -9.58 7.84 -1.71
CA VAL A 125 -8.64 7.37 -2.74
C VAL A 125 -8.21 8.50 -3.66
N GLU A 126 -9.11 9.41 -4.03
CA GLU A 126 -8.80 10.54 -4.89
C GLU A 126 -7.88 11.57 -4.21
N ASN A 127 -8.15 11.90 -2.95
CA ASN A 127 -7.47 12.99 -2.24
C ASN A 127 -6.20 12.56 -1.51
N TYR A 128 -6.04 11.27 -1.21
CA TYR A 128 -4.97 10.76 -0.32
C TYR A 128 -4.22 9.54 -0.87
N LYS A 129 -4.14 9.39 -2.20
CA LYS A 129 -3.37 8.32 -2.88
C LYS A 129 -1.87 8.27 -2.59
N ASP A 130 -1.32 9.32 -1.99
CA ASP A 130 0.09 9.39 -1.58
C ASP A 130 0.37 8.61 -0.29
N PHE A 131 -0.67 8.25 0.47
CA PHE A 131 -0.52 7.44 1.67
C PHE A 131 -0.60 5.95 1.39
N ALA A 132 0.33 5.16 1.94
CA ALA A 132 0.36 3.72 1.75
C ALA A 132 -0.93 3.00 2.20
N PHE A 133 -1.67 3.56 3.16
CA PHE A 133 -2.94 2.98 3.63
C PHE A 133 -4.14 3.33 2.72
N SER A 134 -3.96 4.13 1.67
CA SER A 134 -5.04 4.43 0.70
C SER A 134 -5.55 3.17 0.01
N ASP A 135 -4.70 2.15 -0.14
CA ASP A 135 -5.10 0.88 -0.75
C ASP A 135 -6.19 0.15 0.06
N TYR A 136 -6.28 0.33 1.37
CA TYR A 136 -7.41 -0.18 2.15
C TYR A 136 -8.73 0.51 1.77
N GLY A 137 -8.67 1.81 1.45
CA GLY A 137 -9.80 2.55 0.90
C GLY A 137 -10.19 2.04 -0.49
N ARG A 138 -9.21 1.62 -1.30
CA ARG A 138 -9.46 1.00 -2.61
C ARG A 138 -10.16 -0.34 -2.51
N VAL A 139 -9.79 -1.17 -1.52
CA VAL A 139 -10.51 -2.41 -1.20
C VAL A 139 -11.97 -2.07 -0.88
N GLY A 140 -12.20 -1.17 0.08
CA GLY A 140 -13.55 -0.74 0.44
C GLY A 140 -14.35 -0.22 -0.77
N ARG A 141 -13.72 0.60 -1.62
CA ARG A 141 -14.32 1.10 -2.86
C ARG A 141 -14.75 -0.02 -3.79
N ALA A 142 -13.87 -0.99 -4.04
CA ALA A 142 -14.14 -2.10 -4.93
C ALA A 142 -15.30 -2.98 -4.42
N LEU A 143 -15.35 -3.24 -3.11
CA LEU A 143 -16.44 -3.98 -2.47
C LEU A 143 -17.77 -3.21 -2.63
N SER A 144 -17.79 -1.91 -2.35
CA SER A 144 -18.99 -1.08 -2.52
C SER A 144 -19.44 -0.97 -3.98
N LEU A 145 -18.51 -0.81 -4.93
CA LEU A 145 -18.80 -0.80 -6.36
C LEU A 145 -19.52 -2.08 -6.81
N TYR A 146 -19.08 -3.23 -6.28
CA TYR A 146 -19.66 -4.52 -6.60
C TYR A 146 -21.13 -4.59 -6.19
N GLU A 147 -21.47 -4.09 -5.00
CA GLU A 147 -22.83 -4.06 -4.48
C GLU A 147 -23.74 -3.08 -5.21
N VAL A 148 -23.22 -1.89 -5.52
CA VAL A 148 -23.96 -0.86 -6.28
C VAL A 148 -24.22 -1.32 -7.73
N GLY A 149 -23.55 -2.39 -8.17
CA GLY A 149 -23.78 -3.05 -9.45
C GLY A 149 -22.79 -2.67 -10.54
N ASN A 150 -21.78 -1.85 -10.24
CA ASN A 150 -20.70 -1.52 -11.16
C ASN A 150 -19.61 -2.60 -11.09
N ARG A 151 -19.98 -3.81 -11.51
CA ARG A 151 -19.19 -5.04 -11.28
C ARG A 151 -17.91 -5.07 -12.09
N GLU A 152 -17.93 -4.56 -13.32
CA GLU A 152 -16.74 -4.53 -14.18
C GLU A 152 -15.65 -3.64 -13.57
N GLU A 153 -16.02 -2.46 -13.08
CA GLU A 153 -15.08 -1.56 -12.42
C GLU A 153 -14.61 -2.13 -11.08
N ALA A 154 -15.52 -2.74 -10.30
CA ALA A 154 -15.17 -3.43 -9.07
C ALA A 154 -14.10 -4.50 -9.30
N ILE A 155 -14.29 -5.38 -10.29
CA ILE A 155 -13.35 -6.46 -10.63
C ILE A 155 -12.01 -5.90 -11.09
N ALA A 156 -12.02 -4.90 -11.99
CA ALA A 156 -10.79 -4.27 -12.46
C ALA A 156 -10.00 -3.64 -11.30
N GLU A 157 -10.70 -3.02 -10.34
CA GLU A 157 -10.04 -2.50 -9.15
C GLU A 157 -9.53 -3.60 -8.22
N MET A 158 -10.29 -4.67 -8.00
CA MET A 158 -9.83 -5.81 -7.20
C MET A 158 -8.56 -6.44 -7.79
N GLU A 159 -8.49 -6.57 -9.13
CA GLU A 159 -7.31 -7.07 -9.83
C GLU A 159 -6.09 -6.15 -9.58
N ASP A 160 -6.24 -4.84 -9.74
CA ASP A 160 -5.13 -3.90 -9.53
C ASP A 160 -4.68 -3.83 -8.06
N VAL A 161 -5.64 -3.84 -7.13
CA VAL A 161 -5.35 -3.85 -5.68
C VAL A 161 -4.69 -5.17 -5.27
N SER A 162 -5.03 -6.31 -5.87
CA SER A 162 -4.37 -7.60 -5.59
C SER A 162 -2.86 -7.60 -5.91
N ILE A 163 -2.43 -6.76 -6.86
CA ILE A 163 -1.03 -6.58 -7.22
C ILE A 163 -0.33 -5.65 -6.22
N SER A 164 -1.02 -4.58 -5.81
CA SER A 164 -0.51 -3.53 -4.92
C SER A 164 -0.40 -4.01 -3.48
N LEU A 165 -1.48 -4.59 -2.93
CA LEU A 165 -1.57 -5.15 -1.59
C LEU A 165 -1.24 -6.65 -1.57
N LYS A 166 0.04 -6.95 -1.81
CA LYS A 166 0.52 -8.34 -1.72
C LYS A 166 0.28 -8.90 -0.32
N GLY A 167 -0.38 -10.06 -0.26
CA GLY A 167 -0.63 -10.75 1.00
C GLY A 167 -1.88 -10.26 1.73
N TYR A 168 -2.77 -9.51 1.08
CA TYR A 168 -4.07 -9.18 1.66
C TYR A 168 -5.12 -10.23 1.26
N PRO A 169 -5.52 -11.15 2.16
CA PRO A 169 -6.38 -12.28 1.80
C PRO A 169 -7.77 -11.85 1.32
N GLU A 170 -8.29 -10.74 1.85
CA GLU A 170 -9.64 -10.25 1.55
C GLU A 170 -9.86 -9.99 0.07
N ILE A 171 -8.90 -9.32 -0.58
CA ILE A 171 -9.05 -8.95 -1.99
C ILE A 171 -9.00 -10.18 -2.89
N HIS A 172 -8.18 -11.17 -2.54
CA HIS A 172 -8.10 -12.44 -3.25
C HIS A 172 -9.40 -13.24 -3.11
N ALA A 173 -9.99 -13.30 -1.91
CA ALA A 173 -11.27 -13.97 -1.71
C ALA A 173 -12.42 -13.26 -2.43
N ALA A 174 -12.46 -11.92 -2.39
CA ALA A 174 -13.47 -11.12 -3.08
C ALA A 174 -13.37 -11.29 -4.60
N LEU A 175 -12.14 -11.21 -5.12
CA LEU A 175 -11.86 -11.40 -6.54
C LEU A 175 -12.22 -12.81 -7.00
N ALA A 176 -11.95 -13.84 -6.19
CA ALA A 176 -12.36 -15.21 -6.52
C ALA A 176 -13.88 -15.33 -6.70
N ALA A 177 -14.65 -14.79 -5.76
CA ALA A 177 -16.11 -14.80 -5.82
C ALA A 177 -16.64 -14.07 -7.07
N ALA A 178 -16.09 -12.89 -7.38
CA ALA A 178 -16.48 -12.10 -8.54
C ALA A 178 -16.07 -12.76 -9.88
N LEU A 179 -14.85 -13.29 -9.98
CA LEU A 179 -14.38 -14.00 -11.18
C LEU A 179 -15.22 -15.24 -11.49
N TYR A 180 -15.67 -15.94 -10.45
CA TYR A 180 -16.52 -17.12 -10.61
C TYR A 180 -17.89 -16.77 -11.19
N VAL A 181 -18.60 -15.83 -10.56
CA VAL A 181 -19.98 -15.50 -10.94
C VAL A 181 -20.04 -14.64 -12.20
N ASP A 182 -19.21 -13.60 -12.31
CA ASP A 182 -19.34 -12.57 -13.35
C ASP A 182 -18.48 -12.83 -14.59
N LYS A 183 -17.32 -13.48 -14.42
CA LYS A 183 -16.43 -13.82 -15.55
C LYS A 183 -16.49 -15.28 -15.96
N HIS A 184 -17.17 -16.13 -15.17
CA HIS A 184 -17.22 -17.58 -15.37
C HIS A 184 -15.81 -18.21 -15.49
N ALA A 185 -14.85 -17.65 -14.77
CA ALA A 185 -13.43 -17.98 -14.88
C ALA A 185 -13.00 -18.89 -13.72
N LEU A 186 -13.52 -20.12 -13.67
CA LEU A 186 -13.34 -21.06 -12.55
C LEU A 186 -11.86 -21.24 -12.16
N LEU A 187 -10.97 -21.55 -13.11
CA LEU A 187 -9.55 -21.79 -12.81
C LEU A 187 -8.87 -20.56 -12.20
N LEU A 188 -9.22 -19.35 -12.63
CA LEU A 188 -8.68 -18.12 -12.05
C LEU A 188 -9.26 -17.88 -10.66
N ALA A 189 -10.57 -18.09 -10.48
CA ALA A 189 -11.22 -17.98 -9.18
C ALA A 189 -10.61 -18.95 -8.15
N GLU A 190 -10.40 -20.21 -8.51
CA GLU A 190 -9.74 -21.22 -7.66
C GLU A 190 -8.33 -20.81 -7.26
N ASN A 191 -7.54 -20.28 -8.20
CA ASN A 191 -6.20 -19.78 -7.92
C ASN A 191 -6.24 -18.63 -6.90
N GLN A 192 -7.12 -17.64 -7.11
CA GLN A 192 -7.28 -16.53 -6.18
C GLN A 192 -7.75 -16.99 -4.80
N PHE A 193 -8.71 -17.92 -4.74
CA PHE A 193 -9.21 -18.42 -3.47
C PHE A 193 -8.19 -19.29 -2.72
N SER A 194 -7.36 -20.04 -3.44
CA SER A 194 -6.24 -20.79 -2.86
C SER A 194 -5.23 -19.84 -2.20
N ILE A 195 -4.90 -18.72 -2.85
CA ILE A 195 -4.06 -17.69 -2.25
C ILE A 195 -4.71 -17.11 -1.00
N ALA A 196 -6.00 -16.76 -1.07
CA ALA A 196 -6.74 -16.18 0.06
C ALA A 196 -6.74 -17.10 1.29
N THR A 197 -7.06 -18.37 1.09
CA THR A 197 -7.18 -19.37 2.18
C THR A 197 -5.83 -19.83 2.72
N MET A 198 -4.76 -19.77 1.91
CA MET A 198 -3.40 -19.97 2.37
C MET A 198 -2.92 -18.84 3.30
N LEU A 199 -3.37 -17.61 3.03
CA LEU A 199 -3.05 -16.43 3.85
C LEU A 199 -3.94 -16.34 5.10
N ASP A 200 -5.25 -16.59 4.96
CA ASP A 200 -6.22 -16.59 6.05
C ASP A 200 -7.35 -17.61 5.76
N PRO A 201 -7.36 -18.76 6.46
CA PRO A 201 -8.37 -19.80 6.25
C PRO A 201 -9.81 -19.38 6.55
N HIS A 202 -10.03 -18.29 7.32
CA HIS A 202 -11.38 -17.85 7.70
C HIS A 202 -12.23 -17.38 6.51
N TYR A 203 -11.62 -17.10 5.35
CA TYR A 203 -12.37 -16.76 4.13
C TYR A 203 -13.17 -17.93 3.54
N THR A 204 -13.03 -19.14 4.09
CA THR A 204 -13.95 -20.26 3.84
C THR A 204 -15.26 -20.16 4.63
N ASP A 205 -15.29 -19.37 5.70
CA ASP A 205 -16.45 -19.18 6.56
C ASP A 205 -17.27 -17.95 6.11
N LEU A 206 -18.50 -18.22 5.66
CA LEU A 206 -19.43 -17.18 5.22
C LEU A 206 -19.86 -16.26 6.38
N SER A 207 -19.90 -16.76 7.61
CA SER A 207 -20.21 -15.94 8.78
C SER A 207 -19.09 -14.94 9.07
N TYR A 208 -17.83 -15.34 8.90
CA TYR A 208 -16.69 -14.43 9.06
C TYR A 208 -16.74 -13.25 8.08
N VAL A 209 -16.92 -13.52 6.79
CA VAL A 209 -16.96 -12.44 5.78
C VAL A 209 -18.17 -11.52 5.97
N LYS A 210 -19.31 -12.07 6.39
CA LYS A 210 -20.54 -11.31 6.58
C LYS A 210 -20.52 -10.49 7.88
N GLU A 211 -20.17 -11.12 9.00
CA GLU A 211 -20.35 -10.52 10.34
C GLU A 211 -19.09 -9.80 10.83
N THR A 212 -17.90 -10.23 10.38
CA THR A 212 -16.64 -9.59 10.80
C THR A 212 -16.16 -8.58 9.76
N LYS A 213 -16.16 -8.97 8.48
CA LYS A 213 -15.69 -8.10 7.38
C LYS A 213 -16.78 -7.22 6.80
N HIS A 214 -18.04 -7.46 7.13
CA HIS A 214 -19.19 -6.70 6.63
C HIS A 214 -19.20 -6.65 5.10
N TRP A 215 -18.91 -7.78 4.46
CA TRP A 215 -18.92 -7.87 3.02
C TRP A 215 -20.30 -7.56 2.45
N PRO A 216 -20.35 -6.99 1.24
CA PRO A 216 -21.61 -6.74 0.59
C PRO A 216 -22.43 -8.02 0.36
N PRO A 217 -23.75 -8.00 0.61
CA PRO A 217 -24.61 -9.19 0.49
C PRO A 217 -24.51 -9.87 -0.87
N SER A 218 -24.39 -9.11 -1.97
CA SER A 218 -24.25 -9.67 -3.31
C SER A 218 -22.94 -10.45 -3.47
N LEU A 219 -21.84 -9.93 -2.91
CA LEU A 219 -20.53 -10.58 -2.95
C LEU A 219 -20.49 -11.81 -2.05
N VAL A 220 -21.11 -11.77 -0.87
CA VAL A 220 -21.26 -12.94 0.02
C VAL A 220 -22.03 -14.06 -0.70
N SER A 221 -23.10 -13.72 -1.43
CA SER A 221 -23.84 -14.68 -2.26
C SER A 221 -22.97 -15.27 -3.37
N SER A 222 -22.16 -14.44 -4.04
CA SER A 222 -21.21 -14.93 -5.05
C SER A 222 -20.17 -15.89 -4.45
N LEU A 223 -19.66 -15.59 -3.26
CA LEU A 223 -18.72 -16.46 -2.56
C LEU A 223 -19.38 -17.78 -2.15
N GLN A 224 -20.62 -17.74 -1.65
CA GLN A 224 -21.37 -18.94 -1.30
C GLN A 224 -21.56 -19.87 -2.50
N GLN A 225 -21.90 -19.31 -3.67
CA GLN A 225 -22.04 -20.09 -4.90
C GLN A 225 -20.71 -20.75 -5.32
N PHE A 226 -19.62 -20.00 -5.24
CA PHE A 226 -18.28 -20.51 -5.53
C PHE A 226 -17.91 -21.68 -4.59
N ILE A 227 -18.08 -21.52 -3.27
CA ILE A 227 -17.73 -22.56 -2.28
C ILE A 227 -18.62 -23.81 -2.40
N THR A 228 -19.91 -23.64 -2.72
CA THR A 228 -20.85 -24.79 -2.78
C THR A 228 -20.61 -25.68 -4.00
N LEU A 229 -19.97 -25.14 -5.05
CA LEU A 229 -19.72 -25.84 -6.31
C LEU A 229 -18.27 -26.32 -6.49
N SER A 230 -17.38 -25.97 -5.54
CA SER A 230 -15.98 -26.41 -5.49
C SER A 230 -15.81 -27.61 -4.58
#